data_AF-A0A0C2DJR6-F1
#
_entry.id   AF-A0A0C2DJR6-F1
#
_cell.length_a   1.000
_cell.length_b   1.000
_cell.length_c   1.000
_cell.angle_alpha   90.00
_cell.angle_beta   90.00
_cell.angle_gamma   90.00
#
_symmetry.space_group_name_H-M   'P 1'
#
loop_
_entity.id
_entity.type
_entity.pdbx_description
1 polymer ?
#
loop_
_entity_poly.entity_id
_entity_poly.type
_entity_poly.pdbx_seq_one_letter_code
_entity_poly.pdbx_strand_id
1 'polypeptide(L)'
;MVPVENSLHFDESSSVDEKVCCVESVFHLLRCNLLVLHQRVLLKKAHREMSDHLEQLHQKIHAENASPFENERVKRLWKAAQSNGNFSEHDLNVMKDELMHFDKQLKKMDFHKKELEARRAERQKQGKMLLHAVEDVELEARHEKMDRKLRKMEKYLETKARHVEL
;
A
#
# COMPACT_ATOMS: atom_id res chain seq x y z
N MET A 1 -31.24 52.88 89.58
CA MET A 1 -30.23 53.23 88.56
C MET A 1 -29.53 51.95 88.16
N VAL A 2 -29.32 51.53 86.91
CA VAL A 2 -29.83 51.76 85.54
C VAL A 2 -29.44 50.42 84.84
N PRO A 3 -30.23 49.92 83.88
CA PRO A 3 -30.12 48.59 83.27
C PRO A 3 -29.11 48.60 82.12
N VAL A 4 -28.68 47.43 81.61
CA VAL A 4 -28.39 47.26 80.17
C VAL A 4 -28.77 45.85 79.71
N GLU A 5 -29.50 45.86 78.61
CA GLU A 5 -30.10 44.77 77.87
C GLU A 5 -29.09 43.93 77.05
N ASN A 6 -29.56 42.73 76.70
CA ASN A 6 -29.11 41.84 75.64
C ASN A 6 -28.37 42.49 74.46
N SER A 7 -27.37 41.78 73.94
CA SER A 7 -27.18 41.66 72.50
C SER A 7 -26.69 40.26 72.15
N LEU A 8 -27.55 39.55 71.43
CA LEU A 8 -27.29 38.29 70.75
C LEU A 8 -26.04 38.42 69.89
N HIS A 9 -25.03 37.59 70.18
CA HIS A 9 -23.94 37.34 69.25
C HIS A 9 -24.52 36.48 68.12
N PHE A 10 -24.69 37.09 66.95
CA PHE A 10 -25.12 36.41 65.73
C PHE A 10 -23.89 35.72 65.14
N ASP A 11 -23.86 34.38 65.19
CA ASP A 11 -22.80 33.56 64.62
C ASP A 11 -22.65 33.81 63.12
N GLU A 12 -21.58 34.48 62.71
CA GLU A 12 -21.18 34.70 61.31
C GLU A 12 -20.35 33.51 60.76
N SER A 13 -20.19 32.43 61.54
CA SER A 13 -19.25 31.33 61.24
C SER A 13 -19.81 30.29 60.25
N SER A 14 -21.13 30.07 60.14
CA SER A 14 -21.64 28.98 59.27
C SER A 14 -21.64 29.32 57.77
N SER A 15 -21.64 30.62 57.40
CA SER A 15 -21.61 31.04 55.99
C SER A 15 -20.23 30.88 55.35
N VAL A 16 -19.16 30.91 56.15
CA VAL A 16 -17.79 30.83 55.65
C VAL A 16 -17.43 29.38 55.32
N ASP A 17 -17.81 28.41 56.15
CA ASP A 17 -17.54 26.99 55.91
C ASP A 17 -18.29 26.43 54.68
N GLU A 18 -19.52 26.88 54.43
CA GLU A 18 -20.28 26.47 53.24
C GLU A 18 -19.70 27.05 51.94
N LYS A 19 -19.21 28.30 51.99
CA LYS A 19 -18.49 28.93 50.87
C LYS A 19 -17.13 28.28 50.63
N VAL A 20 -16.39 27.93 51.68
CA VAL A 20 -15.11 27.21 51.58
C VAL A 20 -15.32 25.81 50.98
N CYS A 21 -16.35 25.07 51.41
CA CYS A 21 -16.73 23.79 50.80
C CYS A 21 -17.12 23.93 49.31
N CYS A 22 -17.83 25.00 48.94
CA CYS A 22 -18.16 25.29 47.55
C CYS A 22 -16.92 25.61 46.71
N VAL A 23 -15.98 26.39 47.26
CA VAL A 23 -14.72 26.75 46.58
C VAL A 23 -13.85 25.51 46.39
N GLU A 24 -13.68 24.66 47.39
CA GLU A 24 -12.94 23.40 47.28
C GLU A 24 -13.58 22.44 46.27
N SER A 25 -14.91 22.37 46.23
CA SER A 25 -15.65 21.56 45.24
C SER A 25 -15.41 22.05 43.80
N VAL A 26 -15.39 23.37 43.59
CA VAL A 26 -15.08 23.97 42.28
C VAL A 26 -13.61 23.71 41.88
N PHE A 27 -12.66 23.84 42.82
CA PHE A 27 -11.26 23.51 42.59
C PHE A 27 -11.07 22.02 42.26
N HIS A 28 -11.78 21.13 42.95
CA HIS A 28 -11.75 19.69 42.67
C HIS A 28 -12.30 19.39 41.27
N LEU A 29 -13.43 19.99 40.89
CA LEU A 29 -14.03 19.83 39.57
C LEU A 29 -13.11 20.35 38.45
N LEU A 30 -12.49 21.52 38.65
CA LEU A 30 -11.49 22.08 37.73
C LEU A 30 -10.28 21.16 37.56
N ARG A 31 -9.79 20.58 38.66
CA ARG A 31 -8.67 19.62 38.64
C ARG A 31 -9.04 18.33 37.90
N CYS A 32 -10.23 17.80 38.13
CA CYS A 32 -10.74 16.62 37.41
C CYS A 32 -10.91 16.90 35.91
N ASN A 33 -11.46 18.06 35.54
CA ASN A 33 -11.59 18.46 34.14
C ASN A 33 -10.22 18.64 33.46
N LEU A 34 -9.24 19.23 34.16
CA LEU A 34 -7.88 19.37 33.66
C LEU A 34 -7.19 18.02 33.44
N LEU A 35 -7.38 17.07 34.36
CA LEU A 35 -6.85 15.70 34.24
C LEU A 35 -7.43 14.97 33.03
N VAL A 36 -8.76 15.04 32.83
CA VAL A 36 -9.44 14.41 31.69
C VAL A 36 -8.97 15.02 30.36
N LEU A 37 -8.83 16.35 30.30
CA LEU A 37 -8.30 17.04 29.13
C LEU A 37 -6.86 16.63 28.82
N HIS A 38 -6.00 16.56 29.84
CA HIS A 38 -4.62 16.11 29.69
C HIS A 38 -4.55 14.67 29.17
N GLN A 39 -5.35 13.76 29.75
CA GLN A 39 -5.42 12.37 29.31
C GLN A 39 -5.91 12.25 27.85
N ARG A 40 -6.89 13.08 27.46
CA ARG A 40 -7.36 13.15 26.07
C ARG A 40 -6.29 13.65 25.10
N VAL A 41 -5.45 14.60 25.51
CA VAL A 41 -4.32 15.09 24.70
C VAL A 41 -3.26 14.01 24.54
N LEU A 42 -2.89 13.32 25.61
CA LEU A 42 -1.93 12.20 25.56
C LEU A 42 -2.42 11.07 24.66
N LEU A 43 -3.70 10.69 24.77
CA LEU A 43 -4.29 9.65 23.92
C LEU A 43 -4.27 10.05 22.44
N LYS A 44 -4.61 11.31 22.12
CA LYS A 44 -4.52 11.82 20.76
C LYS A 44 -3.09 11.80 20.22
N LYS A 45 -2.10 12.13 21.07
CA LYS A 45 -0.68 12.08 20.69
C LYS A 45 -0.25 10.65 20.37
N ALA A 46 -0.51 9.70 21.27
CA ALA A 46 -0.20 8.29 21.05
C ALA A 46 -0.90 7.72 19.81
N HIS A 47 -2.17 8.08 19.58
CA HIS A 47 -2.89 7.67 18.38
C HIS A 47 -2.25 8.21 17.10
N ARG A 48 -1.82 9.48 17.10
CA ARG A 48 -1.11 10.07 15.96
C ARG A 48 0.20 9.34 15.70
N GLU A 49 1.03 9.17 16.73
CA GLU A 49 2.31 8.44 16.61
C GLU A 49 2.11 7.03 16.04
N MET A 50 1.12 6.29 16.55
CA MET A 50 0.77 4.97 16.03
C MET A 50 0.31 5.02 14.57
N SER A 51 -0.53 6.00 14.21
CA SER A 51 -1.01 6.17 12.83
C SER A 51 0.13 6.51 11.88
N ASP A 52 1.05 7.39 12.31
CA ASP A 52 2.23 7.78 11.53
C ASP A 52 3.15 6.57 11.30
N HIS A 53 3.34 5.72 12.32
CA HIS A 53 4.11 4.48 12.18
C HIS A 53 3.42 3.48 11.23
N LEU A 54 2.09 3.36 11.26
CA LEU A 54 1.35 2.53 10.32
C LEU A 54 1.47 3.04 8.89
N GLU A 55 1.42 4.36 8.69
CA GLU A 55 1.61 4.97 7.37
C GLU A 55 3.04 4.74 6.86
N GLN A 56 4.05 4.92 7.71
CA GLN A 56 5.45 4.64 7.37
C GLN A 56 5.65 3.16 6.99
N LEU A 57 5.02 2.24 7.72
CA LEU A 57 5.06 0.81 7.38
C LEU A 57 4.37 0.53 6.04
N HIS A 58 3.19 1.10 5.79
CA HIS A 58 2.53 0.99 4.49
C HIS A 58 3.43 1.52 3.36
N GLN A 59 4.04 2.69 3.53
CA GLN A 59 4.95 3.26 2.53
C GLN A 59 6.16 2.37 2.28
N LYS A 60 6.78 1.80 3.33
CA LYS A 60 7.90 0.86 3.20
C LYS A 60 7.50 -0.42 2.46
N ILE A 61 6.37 -1.02 2.82
CA ILE A 61 5.84 -2.21 2.17
C ILE A 61 5.53 -1.91 0.70
N HIS A 62 4.95 -0.75 0.39
CA HIS A 62 4.69 -0.36 -0.99
C HIS A 62 5.96 -0.09 -1.78
N ALA A 63 6.99 0.51 -1.16
CA ALA A 63 8.28 0.74 -1.80
C ALA A 63 9.03 -0.58 -2.07
N GLU A 64 9.05 -1.52 -1.12
CA GLU A 64 9.62 -2.86 -1.33
C GLU A 64 8.84 -3.68 -2.37
N ASN A 65 7.53 -3.49 -2.45
CA ASN A 65 6.67 -4.17 -3.44
C ASN A 65 6.50 -3.41 -4.74
N ALA A 66 7.13 -2.24 -4.91
CA ALA A 66 7.12 -1.46 -6.15
C ALA A 66 7.99 -2.18 -7.18
N SER A 67 7.43 -3.25 -7.75
CA SER A 67 8.05 -3.96 -8.84
C SER A 67 8.04 -3.06 -10.09
N PRO A 68 9.18 -2.85 -10.76
CA PRO A 68 9.26 -2.06 -11.98
C PRO A 68 8.57 -2.73 -13.19
N PHE A 69 8.10 -3.97 -13.02
CA PHE A 69 7.45 -4.78 -14.05
C PHE A 69 5.93 -4.75 -13.91
N GLU A 70 5.21 -4.64 -15.02
CA GLU A 70 3.75 -4.72 -15.03
C GLU A 70 3.25 -6.16 -15.04
N ASN A 71 3.90 -7.05 -15.81
CA ASN A 71 3.44 -8.43 -15.96
C ASN A 71 3.77 -9.29 -14.73
N GLU A 72 2.75 -9.93 -14.17
CA GLU A 72 2.87 -10.79 -12.97
C GLU A 72 3.89 -11.92 -13.12
N ARG A 73 4.09 -12.48 -14.32
CA ARG A 73 5.09 -13.53 -14.55
C ARG A 73 6.50 -12.99 -14.32
N VAL A 74 6.78 -11.80 -14.85
CA VAL A 74 8.08 -11.13 -14.70
C VAL A 74 8.33 -10.73 -13.26
N LYS A 75 7.29 -10.28 -12.54
CA LYS A 75 7.38 -9.99 -11.09
C LYS A 75 7.84 -11.21 -10.29
N ARG A 76 7.32 -12.40 -10.60
CA ARG A 76 7.71 -13.66 -9.94
C ARG A 76 9.17 -14.00 -10.21
N LEU A 77 9.62 -13.84 -11.45
CA LEU A 77 11.02 -14.07 -11.83
C LEU A 77 11.96 -13.10 -11.10
N TRP A 78 11.58 -11.83 -11.01
CA TRP A 78 12.36 -10.82 -10.30
C TRP A 78 12.45 -11.11 -8.79
N LYS A 79 11.34 -11.52 -8.17
CA LYS A 79 11.35 -11.94 -6.76
C LYS A 79 12.25 -13.16 -6.55
N ALA A 80 12.21 -14.14 -7.46
CA ALA A 80 13.08 -15.31 -7.40
C ALA A 80 14.56 -14.92 -7.51
N ALA A 81 14.91 -14.01 -8.43
CA ALA A 81 16.27 -13.50 -8.57
C ALA A 81 16.75 -12.74 -7.32
N GLN A 82 15.93 -11.86 -6.74
CA GLN A 82 16.29 -11.14 -5.51
C GLN A 82 16.44 -12.06 -4.29
N SER A 83 15.64 -13.12 -4.21
CA SER A 83 15.75 -14.11 -3.13
C SER A 83 16.98 -15.00 -3.25
N ASN A 84 17.63 -15.02 -4.42
CA ASN A 84 18.82 -15.79 -4.66
C ASN A 84 20.05 -14.99 -4.19
N GLY A 85 20.59 -15.36 -3.03
CA GLY A 85 21.71 -14.66 -2.39
C GLY A 85 23.07 -14.78 -3.10
N ASN A 86 23.12 -15.44 -4.26
CA ASN A 86 24.34 -15.64 -5.04
C ASN A 86 24.55 -14.59 -6.12
N PHE A 87 23.56 -13.73 -6.41
CA PHE A 87 23.75 -12.66 -7.38
C PHE A 87 24.53 -11.49 -6.77
N SER A 88 25.53 -11.00 -7.49
CA SER A 88 26.10 -9.69 -7.17
C SER A 88 25.11 -8.57 -7.52
N GLU A 89 25.34 -7.37 -7.00
CA GLU A 89 24.54 -6.20 -7.37
C GLU A 89 24.59 -5.92 -8.89
N HIS A 90 25.74 -6.17 -9.52
CA HIS A 90 25.90 -6.05 -10.96
C HIS A 90 25.01 -7.06 -11.71
N ASP A 91 25.03 -8.33 -11.29
CA ASP A 91 24.25 -9.38 -11.93
C ASP A 91 22.73 -9.18 -11.75
N LEU A 92 22.32 -8.67 -10.57
CA LEU A 92 20.93 -8.27 -10.35
C LEU A 92 20.49 -7.15 -11.30
N ASN A 93 21.36 -6.18 -11.57
CA ASN A 93 21.05 -5.10 -12.53
C ASN A 93 20.97 -5.64 -13.97
N VAL A 94 21.89 -6.51 -14.39
CA VAL A 94 21.81 -7.18 -15.70
C VAL A 94 20.53 -8.00 -15.82
N MET A 95 20.18 -8.77 -14.78
CA MET A 95 18.94 -9.55 -14.73
C MET A 95 17.69 -8.65 -14.79
N LYS A 96 17.72 -7.50 -14.13
CA LYS A 96 16.65 -6.51 -14.17
C LYS A 96 16.43 -5.98 -15.59
N ASP A 97 17.50 -5.65 -16.31
CA ASP A 97 17.42 -5.16 -17.68
C ASP A 97 16.89 -6.24 -18.64
N GLU A 98 17.36 -7.48 -18.52
CA GLU A 98 16.85 -8.61 -19.28
C GLU A 98 15.34 -8.82 -19.04
N LEU A 99 14.90 -8.78 -17.77
CA LEU A 99 13.49 -8.89 -17.39
C LEU A 99 12.66 -7.70 -17.91
N MET A 100 13.22 -6.49 -17.94
CA MET A 100 12.53 -5.31 -18.49
C MET A 100 12.31 -5.45 -19.98
N HIS A 101 13.29 -5.98 -20.71
CA HIS A 101 13.13 -6.31 -22.11
C HIS A 101 12.08 -7.39 -22.32
N PHE A 102 12.08 -8.44 -21.50
CA PHE A 102 11.08 -9.50 -21.58
C PHE A 102 9.65 -8.99 -21.30
N ASP A 103 9.44 -8.14 -20.29
CA ASP A 103 8.15 -7.51 -19.98
C ASP A 103 7.62 -6.70 -21.18
N LYS A 104 8.48 -5.91 -21.83
CA LYS A 104 8.12 -5.16 -23.05
C LYS A 104 7.70 -6.10 -24.19
N GLN A 105 8.37 -7.24 -24.36
CA GLN A 105 8.01 -8.19 -25.42
C GLN A 105 6.70 -8.92 -25.13
N LEU A 106 6.41 -9.25 -23.86
CA LEU A 106 5.12 -9.80 -23.46
C LEU A 106 3.98 -8.83 -23.76
N LYS A 107 4.13 -7.54 -23.46
CA LYS A 107 3.13 -6.51 -23.82
C LYS A 107 2.87 -6.45 -25.32
N LYS A 108 3.92 -6.54 -26.15
CA LYS A 108 3.77 -6.60 -27.62
C LYS A 108 3.01 -7.85 -28.06
N MET A 109 3.31 -8.99 -27.45
CA MET A 109 2.59 -10.24 -27.75
C MET A 109 1.10 -10.12 -27.38
N ASP A 110 0.78 -9.57 -26.20
CA ASP A 110 -0.61 -9.40 -25.75
C ASP A 110 -1.39 -8.48 -26.68
N PHE A 111 -0.74 -7.42 -27.20
CA PHE A 111 -1.32 -6.56 -28.23
C PHE A 111 -1.63 -7.34 -29.51
N HIS A 112 -0.66 -8.11 -30.04
CA HIS A 112 -0.86 -8.92 -31.24
C HIS A 112 -1.94 -9.99 -31.06
N LYS A 113 -2.05 -10.58 -29.87
CA LYS A 113 -3.10 -11.54 -29.56
C LYS A 113 -4.49 -10.90 -29.61
N LYS A 114 -4.66 -9.73 -29.00
CA LYS A 114 -5.93 -8.99 -29.04
C LYS A 114 -6.31 -8.59 -30.47
N GLU A 115 -5.35 -8.16 -31.27
CA GLU A 115 -5.56 -7.84 -32.69
C GLU A 115 -6.04 -9.06 -33.48
N LEU A 116 -5.40 -10.23 -33.28
CA LEU A 116 -5.83 -11.48 -33.92
C LEU A 116 -7.23 -11.92 -33.46
N GLU A 117 -7.54 -11.78 -32.17
CA GLU A 117 -8.87 -12.09 -31.63
C GLU A 117 -9.94 -11.17 -32.23
N ALA A 118 -9.66 -9.86 -32.36
CA ALA A 118 -10.56 -8.91 -32.99
C ALA A 118 -10.84 -9.26 -34.47
N ARG A 119 -9.80 -9.60 -35.23
CA ARG A 119 -9.95 -10.03 -36.64
C ARG A 119 -10.73 -11.33 -36.78
N ARG A 120 -10.47 -12.30 -35.91
CA ARG A 120 -11.21 -13.56 -35.87
C ARG A 120 -12.70 -13.33 -35.56
N ALA A 121 -13.00 -12.43 -34.63
CA ALA A 121 -14.38 -12.06 -34.29
C ALA A 121 -15.09 -11.34 -35.44
N GLU A 122 -14.41 -10.44 -36.15
CA GLU A 122 -14.99 -9.75 -37.32
C GLU A 122 -15.27 -10.73 -38.47
N ARG A 123 -14.37 -11.70 -38.71
CA ARG A 123 -14.58 -12.76 -39.70
C ARG A 123 -15.80 -13.62 -39.40
N GLN A 124 -16.05 -13.94 -38.13
CA GLN A 124 -17.25 -14.68 -37.72
C GLN A 124 -18.54 -13.92 -38.07
N LYS A 125 -18.50 -12.58 -38.13
CA LYS A 125 -19.64 -11.74 -38.50
C LYS A 125 -19.78 -11.55 -40.02
N GLN A 126 -18.68 -11.38 -40.75
CA GLN A 126 -18.70 -11.02 -42.18
C GLN A 126 -18.75 -12.20 -43.16
N GLY A 127 -18.50 -13.42 -42.71
CA GLY A 127 -18.43 -14.60 -43.59
C GLY A 127 -17.10 -14.69 -44.38
N LYS A 128 -16.78 -15.89 -44.90
CA LYS A 128 -15.48 -16.20 -45.52
C LYS A 128 -15.27 -15.44 -46.84
N MET A 129 -14.58 -14.30 -46.80
CA MET A 129 -13.90 -13.75 -47.98
C MET A 129 -12.48 -14.34 -48.12
N LEU A 130 -12.11 -14.80 -49.32
CA LEU A 130 -10.89 -15.59 -49.58
C LEU A 130 -9.58 -14.80 -49.39
N LEU A 131 -9.58 -13.49 -49.66
CA LEU A 131 -8.37 -12.65 -49.60
C LEU A 131 -7.87 -12.44 -48.15
N HIS A 132 -8.78 -12.34 -47.17
CA HIS A 132 -8.43 -12.20 -45.75
C HIS A 132 -7.80 -13.47 -45.16
N ALA A 133 -8.03 -14.64 -45.75
CA ALA A 133 -7.53 -15.89 -45.20
C ALA A 133 -6.00 -16.03 -45.26
N VAL A 134 -5.34 -15.44 -46.27
CA VAL A 134 -3.88 -15.59 -46.46
C VAL A 134 -3.10 -14.67 -45.52
N GLU A 135 -3.49 -13.39 -45.44
CA GLU A 135 -2.86 -12.41 -44.54
C GLU A 135 -3.00 -12.82 -43.06
N ASP A 136 -4.14 -13.40 -42.70
CA ASP A 136 -4.39 -13.88 -41.34
C ASP A 136 -3.53 -15.11 -40.99
N VAL A 137 -3.31 -16.03 -41.94
CA VAL A 137 -2.41 -17.18 -41.72
C VAL A 137 -0.97 -16.72 -41.51
N GLU A 138 -0.51 -15.73 -42.26
CA GLU A 138 0.83 -15.19 -42.08
C GLU A 138 0.98 -14.48 -40.72
N LEU A 139 -0.02 -13.71 -40.30
CA LEU A 139 -0.02 -13.03 -39.00
C LEU A 139 -0.10 -14.02 -37.83
N GLU A 140 -0.90 -15.08 -37.96
CA GLU A 140 -0.95 -16.17 -36.98
C GLU A 140 0.39 -16.90 -36.88
N ALA A 141 1.04 -17.19 -38.01
CA ALA A 141 2.36 -17.82 -38.03
C ALA A 141 3.44 -16.92 -37.39
N ARG A 142 3.40 -15.60 -37.64
CA ARG A 142 4.30 -14.63 -36.99
C ARG A 142 4.06 -14.56 -35.47
N HIS A 143 2.79 -14.55 -35.04
CA HIS A 143 2.43 -14.58 -33.62
C HIS A 143 2.94 -15.85 -32.94
N GLU A 144 2.69 -17.01 -33.54
CA GLU A 144 3.14 -18.31 -33.03
C GLU A 144 4.67 -18.39 -32.92
N LYS A 145 5.40 -17.88 -33.93
CA LYS A 145 6.87 -17.81 -33.88
C LYS A 145 7.37 -16.95 -32.73
N MET A 146 6.69 -15.83 -32.47
CA MET A 146 7.02 -14.93 -31.37
C MET A 146 6.71 -15.56 -30.01
N ASP A 147 5.55 -16.21 -29.87
CA ASP A 147 5.15 -16.92 -28.64
C ASP A 147 6.17 -18.02 -28.29
N ARG A 148 6.59 -18.82 -29.25
CA ARG A 148 7.64 -19.83 -29.05
C ARG A 148 8.96 -19.21 -28.57
N LYS A 149 9.35 -18.06 -29.12
CA LYS A 149 10.56 -17.35 -28.68
C LYS A 149 10.43 -16.86 -27.24
N LEU A 150 9.26 -16.34 -26.87
CA LEU A 150 9.00 -15.86 -25.51
C LEU A 150 8.99 -17.00 -24.49
N ARG A 151 8.40 -18.15 -24.81
CA ARG A 151 8.47 -19.34 -23.93
C ARG A 151 9.89 -19.83 -23.70
N LYS A 152 10.74 -19.82 -24.74
CA LYS A 152 12.15 -20.18 -24.61
C LYS A 152 12.90 -19.18 -23.73
N MET A 153 12.64 -17.89 -23.91
CA MET A 153 13.24 -16.82 -23.11
C MET A 153 12.81 -16.91 -21.65
N GLU A 154 11.52 -17.16 -21.39
CA GLU A 154 11.01 -17.36 -20.04
C GLU A 154 11.71 -18.53 -19.34
N LYS A 155 11.81 -19.68 -20.01
CA LYS A 155 12.50 -20.85 -19.45
C LYS A 155 13.97 -20.56 -19.15
N TYR A 156 14.65 -19.81 -20.02
CA TYR A 156 16.01 -19.35 -19.77
C TYR A 156 16.09 -18.45 -18.53
N LEU A 157 15.22 -17.45 -18.42
CA LEU A 157 15.17 -16.53 -17.28
C LEU A 157 14.77 -17.24 -15.98
N GLU A 158 13.87 -18.22 -16.02
CA GLU A 158 13.54 -19.07 -14.86
C GLU A 158 14.76 -19.85 -14.37
N THR A 159 15.51 -20.43 -15.31
CA THR A 159 16.70 -21.22 -14.98
C THR A 159 17.78 -20.31 -14.40
N LYS A 160 18.04 -19.17 -15.06
CA LYS A 160 19.00 -18.18 -14.61
C LYS A 160 18.64 -17.58 -13.25
N ALA A 161 17.37 -17.26 -13.00
CA ALA A 161 16.92 -16.76 -11.70
C ALA A 161 17.17 -17.75 -10.55
N ARG A 162 17.13 -19.06 -10.83
CA ARG A 162 17.27 -20.14 -9.84
C ARG A 162 18.69 -20.69 -9.69
N HIS A 163 19.53 -20.65 -10.73
CA HIS A 163 20.84 -21.29 -10.75
C HIS A 163 21.95 -20.38 -11.28
N VAL A 164 23.13 -20.53 -10.68
CA VAL A 164 24.28 -19.61 -10.68
C VAL A 164 25.22 -19.76 -11.89
N GLU A 165 25.15 -20.80 -12.72
CA GLU A 165 26.27 -21.09 -13.62
C GLU A 165 25.88 -21.11 -15.11
N LEU A 166 26.53 -20.22 -15.88
CA LEU A 166 26.92 -20.46 -17.27
C LEU A 166 28.45 -20.37 -17.36
#